data_AF-A0A840WGZ0-F1
#
_entry.id   AF-A0A840WGZ0-F1
#
_cell.length_a   1.000
_cell.length_b   1.000
_cell.length_c   1.000
_cell.angle_alpha   90.00
_cell.angle_beta   90.00
_cell.angle_gamma   90.00
#
_symmetry.space_group_name_H-M   'P 1'
#
loop_
_entity.id
_entity.type
_entity.pdbx_description
1 polymer ?
#
loop_
_entity_poly.entity_id
_entity_poly.type
_entity_poly.pdbx_seq_one_letter_code
_entity_poly.pdbx_strand_id
1 'polypeptide(L)'
;MRATGDPEERADGELTLTAIREELSRIVNERAAEDPHLGCLDGRELYGEADRAELPLPDELRPDTAAHQRVGTRFAELAFGADGLFTDGSRTRIADGTGVSVS
;
A
#
# COMPACT_ATOMS: atom_id res chain seq x y z
N MET A 1 -19.16 -4.56 -11.25
CA MET A 1 -18.72 -3.35 -12.01
C MET A 1 -17.36 -3.66 -12.65
N ARG A 2 -17.18 -3.51 -13.96
CA ARG A 2 -15.96 -3.93 -14.69
C ARG A 2 -15.23 -2.69 -15.22
N ALA A 3 -14.11 -2.31 -14.62
CA ALA A 3 -13.28 -1.18 -15.03
C ALA A 3 -12.11 -1.69 -15.89
N THR A 4 -12.41 -2.14 -17.12
CA THR A 4 -11.38 -2.74 -17.97
C THR A 4 -10.49 -1.74 -18.69
N GLY A 5 -10.93 -0.49 -18.90
CA GLY A 5 -10.19 0.62 -19.52
C GLY A 5 -9.46 0.24 -20.83
N ASP A 6 -9.93 0.71 -21.99
CA ASP A 6 -9.32 0.31 -23.25
C ASP A 6 -7.88 0.86 -23.37
N PRO A 7 -6.90 0.04 -23.77
CA PRO A 7 -5.54 0.52 -24.01
C PRO A 7 -5.44 1.60 -25.10
N GLU A 8 -6.35 1.67 -26.07
CA GLU A 8 -6.37 2.73 -27.08
C GLU A 8 -6.95 4.06 -26.53
N GLU A 9 -7.83 4.00 -25.53
CA GLU A 9 -8.38 5.18 -24.82
C GLU A 9 -7.34 5.90 -23.94
N ARG A 10 -6.16 5.27 -23.70
CA ARG A 10 -5.03 5.95 -23.05
C ARG A 10 -4.54 7.18 -23.83
N ALA A 11 -4.62 7.15 -25.16
CA ALA A 11 -4.20 8.27 -26.01
C ALA A 11 -5.15 9.48 -25.87
N ASP A 12 -6.41 9.23 -25.48
CA ASP A 12 -7.46 10.24 -25.29
C ASP A 12 -7.61 10.69 -23.82
N GLY A 13 -6.74 10.21 -22.92
CA GLY A 13 -6.66 10.67 -21.53
C GLY A 13 -7.47 9.86 -20.52
N GLU A 14 -8.03 8.70 -20.89
CA GLU A 14 -8.71 7.84 -19.92
C GLU A 14 -7.72 7.04 -19.06
N LEU A 15 -7.85 7.19 -17.74
CA LEU A 15 -6.98 6.54 -16.77
C LEU A 15 -7.45 5.11 -16.48
N THR A 16 -6.73 4.13 -17.04
CA THR A 16 -6.87 2.73 -16.62
C THR A 16 -6.28 2.52 -15.23
N LEU A 17 -6.77 1.54 -14.46
CA LEU A 17 -6.18 1.21 -13.15
C LEU A 17 -4.71 0.80 -13.25
N THR A 18 -4.31 0.17 -14.36
CA THR A 18 -2.90 -0.16 -14.63
C THR A 18 -2.07 1.11 -14.80
N ALA A 19 -2.52 2.05 -15.64
CA ALA A 19 -1.84 3.33 -15.85
C ALA A 19 -1.74 4.16 -14.55
N ILE A 20 -2.81 4.19 -13.76
CA ILE A 20 -2.82 4.89 -12.46
C ILE A 20 -1.74 4.30 -11.53
N ARG A 21 -1.63 2.97 -11.43
CA ARG A 21 -0.62 2.32 -10.59
C ARG A 21 0.80 2.60 -11.07
N GLU A 22 1.02 2.55 -12.38
CA GLU A 22 2.31 2.87 -12.99
C GLU A 22 2.72 4.32 -12.69
N GLU A 23 1.80 5.27 -12.87
CA GLU A 23 2.08 6.69 -12.59
C GLU A 23 2.27 6.99 -11.11
N LEU A 24 1.48 6.38 -10.21
CA LEU A 24 1.70 6.51 -8.77
C LEU A 24 3.07 5.98 -8.35
N SER A 25 3.48 4.83 -8.87
CA SER A 25 4.81 4.26 -8.60
C SER A 25 5.92 5.16 -9.12
N ARG A 26 5.78 5.68 -10.35
CA ARG A 26 6.74 6.64 -10.94
C ARG A 26 6.89 7.89 -10.09
N ILE A 27 5.77 8.54 -9.73
CA ILE A 27 5.77 9.77 -8.94
C ILE A 27 6.41 9.54 -7.56
N VAL A 28 6.10 8.42 -6.90
CA VAL A 28 6.71 8.10 -5.61
C VAL A 28 8.21 7.86 -5.75
N ASN A 29 8.66 7.12 -6.76
CA ASN A 29 10.09 6.89 -6.99
C ASN A 29 10.87 8.19 -7.27
N GLU A 30 10.30 9.10 -8.06
CA GLU A 30 10.91 10.42 -8.32
C GLU A 30 11.02 11.25 -7.04
N ARG A 31 9.99 11.21 -6.18
CA ARG A 31 9.95 12.00 -4.94
C ARG A 31 10.72 11.38 -3.78
N ALA A 32 10.87 10.06 -3.74
CA ALA A 32 11.61 9.35 -2.69
C ALA A 32 13.10 9.74 -2.65
N ALA A 33 13.64 10.29 -3.75
CA ALA A 33 14.98 10.88 -3.77
C ALA A 33 15.15 12.05 -2.79
N GLU A 34 14.05 12.76 -2.48
CA GLU A 34 14.03 13.94 -1.60
C GLU A 34 13.27 13.70 -0.28
N ASP A 35 12.46 12.63 -0.20
CA ASP A 35 11.67 12.28 0.97
C ASP A 35 11.88 10.81 1.37
N PRO A 36 12.72 10.52 2.38
CA PRO A 36 12.99 9.14 2.83
C PRO A 36 11.81 8.49 3.56
N HIS A 37 10.73 9.23 3.82
CA HIS A 37 9.51 8.72 4.45
C HIS A 37 8.40 8.41 3.43
N LEU A 38 8.65 8.63 2.15
CA LEU A 38 7.71 8.34 1.08
C LEU A 38 8.02 6.98 0.42
N GLY A 39 7.07 6.05 0.53
CA GLY A 39 7.15 4.72 -0.10
C GLY A 39 5.85 4.35 -0.83
N CYS A 40 5.97 3.53 -1.87
CA CYS A 40 4.83 3.00 -2.62
C CYS A 40 4.72 1.50 -2.41
N LEU A 41 3.54 1.03 -1.98
CA LEU A 41 3.22 -0.38 -1.91
C LEU A 41 2.22 -0.73 -3.02
N ASP A 42 2.52 -1.73 -3.85
CA ASP A 42 1.56 -2.18 -4.85
C ASP A 42 0.41 -2.91 -4.15
N GLY A 43 -0.80 -2.33 -4.22
CA GLY A 43 -1.98 -2.94 -3.61
C GLY A 43 -2.31 -4.36 -4.12
N ARG A 44 -1.74 -4.81 -5.25
CA ARG A 44 -1.88 -6.20 -5.72
C ARG A 44 -1.12 -7.20 -4.83
N GLU A 45 -0.09 -6.76 -4.12
CA GLU A 45 0.62 -7.57 -3.12
C GLU A 45 -0.22 -7.75 -1.84
N LEU A 46 -1.06 -6.76 -1.53
CA LEU A 46 -2.01 -6.84 -0.42
C LEU A 46 -3.21 -7.74 -0.76
N TYR A 47 -3.76 -7.60 -1.96
CA TYR A 47 -4.89 -8.38 -2.45
C TYR A 47 -4.88 -8.44 -3.98
N GLY A 48 -4.51 -9.60 -4.52
CA GLY A 48 -4.39 -9.84 -5.96
C GLY A 48 -5.45 -10.80 -6.51
N GLU A 49 -5.30 -11.19 -7.77
CA GLU A 49 -6.25 -12.09 -8.45
C GLU A 49 -6.35 -13.47 -7.77
N ALA A 50 -5.23 -14.00 -7.29
CA ALA A 50 -5.22 -15.25 -6.53
C ALA A 50 -6.03 -15.14 -5.23
N ASP A 51 -5.93 -14.01 -4.53
CA ASP A 51 -6.71 -13.78 -3.32
C ASP A 51 -8.19 -13.63 -3.65
N ARG A 52 -8.53 -13.02 -4.79
CA ARG A 52 -9.92 -12.92 -5.25
C ARG A 52 -10.54 -14.26 -5.59
N ALA A 53 -9.75 -15.21 -6.09
CA ALA A 53 -10.21 -16.57 -6.33
C ALA A 53 -10.51 -17.33 -5.02
N GLU A 54 -9.75 -17.06 -3.95
CA GLU A 54 -9.90 -17.70 -2.63
C GLU A 54 -10.93 -17.01 -1.72
N LEU A 55 -10.93 -15.68 -1.72
CA LEU A 55 -11.72 -14.79 -0.87
C LEU A 55 -12.47 -13.78 -1.74
N PRO A 56 -13.47 -14.23 -2.53
CA PRO A 56 -14.19 -13.35 -3.44
C PRO A 56 -14.88 -12.20 -2.70
N LEU A 57 -14.91 -11.02 -3.33
CA LEU A 57 -15.56 -9.84 -2.78
C LEU A 57 -17.08 -10.02 -2.84
N PRO A 58 -17.82 -9.98 -1.70
CA PRO A 58 -19.24 -10.32 -1.67
C PRO A 58 -20.12 -9.45 -2.58
N ASP A 59 -19.75 -8.18 -2.76
CA ASP A 59 -20.44 -7.21 -3.63
C ASP A 59 -19.60 -6.85 -4.86
N GLU A 60 -18.62 -7.69 -5.21
CA GLU A 60 -17.64 -7.48 -6.27
C GLU A 60 -16.73 -6.25 -6.09
N LEU A 61 -16.76 -5.58 -4.93
CA LEU A 61 -16.05 -4.33 -4.72
C LEU A 61 -15.29 -4.25 -3.39
N ARG A 62 -15.87 -4.74 -2.29
CA ARG A 62 -15.34 -4.55 -0.95
C ARG A 62 -14.85 -5.85 -0.33
N PRO A 63 -13.68 -5.84 0.33
CA PRO A 63 -13.25 -6.95 1.18
C PRO A 63 -14.28 -7.23 2.28
N ASP A 64 -14.51 -8.50 2.59
CA ASP A 64 -15.17 -8.89 3.82
C ASP A 64 -14.17 -8.94 4.98
N THR A 65 -14.60 -9.43 6.14
CA THR A 65 -13.73 -9.55 7.32
C THR A 65 -12.48 -10.40 7.08
N ALA A 66 -12.61 -11.52 6.35
CA ALA A 66 -11.49 -12.43 6.12
C ALA A 66 -10.48 -11.81 5.14
N ALA A 67 -10.96 -11.19 4.07
CA ALA A 67 -10.12 -10.47 3.12
C ALA A 67 -9.46 -9.23 3.77
N HIS A 68 -10.17 -8.50 4.63
CA HIS A 68 -9.57 -7.42 5.42
C HIS A 68 -8.45 -7.91 6.33
N GLN A 69 -8.62 -9.05 7.00
CA GLN A 69 -7.56 -9.62 7.85
C GLN A 69 -6.32 -9.99 7.03
N ARG A 70 -6.50 -10.56 5.84
CA ARG A 70 -5.40 -10.88 4.92
C ARG A 70 -4.65 -9.62 4.47
N VAL A 71 -5.38 -8.61 4.01
CA VAL A 71 -4.81 -7.31 3.62
C VAL A 71 -4.03 -6.68 4.76
N GLY A 72 -4.61 -6.64 5.97
CA GLY A 72 -3.96 -6.04 7.14
C GLY A 72 -2.69 -6.77 7.57
N THR A 73 -2.71 -8.10 7.53
CA THR A 73 -1.54 -8.93 7.88
C THR A 73 -0.39 -8.68 6.91
N ARG A 74 -0.66 -8.77 5.60
CA ARG A 74 0.36 -8.50 4.57
C ARG A 74 0.86 -7.06 4.60
N PHE A 75 -0.03 -6.10 4.87
CA PHE A 75 0.40 -4.71 5.02
C PHE A 75 1.39 -4.55 6.18
N ALA A 76 1.10 -5.14 7.35
CA ALA A 76 2.02 -5.08 8.48
C ALA A 76 3.39 -5.69 8.14
N GLU A 77 3.41 -6.81 7.42
CA GLU A 77 4.63 -7.48 6.96
C GLU A 77 5.40 -6.67 5.91
N LEU A 78 4.73 -6.17 4.87
CA LEU A 78 5.36 -5.47 3.75
C LEU A 78 5.75 -4.03 4.09
N ALA A 79 5.05 -3.38 5.02
CA ALA A 79 5.38 -2.02 5.44
C ALA A 79 6.38 -1.99 6.61
N PHE A 80 6.26 -2.91 7.56
CA PHE A 80 6.99 -2.85 8.84
C PHE A 80 7.74 -4.14 9.21
N GLY A 81 7.71 -5.18 8.38
CA GLY A 81 8.53 -6.38 8.55
C GLY A 81 10.01 -6.11 8.31
N ALA A 82 10.87 -7.13 8.44
CA ALA A 82 12.33 -6.97 8.42
C ALA A 82 12.90 -6.33 7.14
N ASP A 83 12.24 -6.52 6.00
CA ASP A 83 12.58 -5.94 4.70
C ASP A 83 11.48 -4.97 4.20
N GLY A 84 10.63 -4.49 5.11
CA GLY A 84 9.50 -3.64 4.80
C GLY A 84 9.87 -2.21 4.40
N LEU A 85 8.89 -1.51 3.78
CA LEU A 85 9.03 -0.16 3.25
C LEU A 85 9.55 0.88 4.26
N PHE A 86 9.24 0.69 5.54
CA PHE A 86 9.62 1.62 6.62
C PHE A 86 10.60 0.97 7.60
N THR A 87 11.38 -0.01 7.14
CA THR A 87 12.50 -0.53 7.92
C THR A 87 13.56 0.53 8.11
N ASP A 88 14.10 0.53 9.31
CA ASP A 88 14.65 1.74 9.88
C ASP A 88 16.06 2.07 9.38
N GLY A 89 16.17 3.20 8.69
CA GLY A 89 17.36 4.05 8.62
C GLY A 89 17.10 5.37 9.34
N SER A 90 16.89 5.34 10.66
CA SER A 90 16.91 6.45 11.66
C SER A 90 15.70 6.45 12.61
N ARG A 91 15.65 5.49 13.55
CA ARG A 91 14.91 5.64 14.80
C ARG A 91 15.57 6.76 15.58
N THR A 92 15.06 7.97 15.40
CA THR A 92 14.96 8.86 16.54
C THR A 92 14.04 8.16 17.53
N ARG A 93 14.64 7.41 18.47
CA ARG A 93 13.97 7.07 19.72
C ARG A 93 13.51 8.41 20.29
N ILE A 94 12.20 8.61 20.37
CA ILE A 94 11.67 9.55 21.34
C ILE A 94 12.20 9.03 22.68
N ALA A 95 13.16 9.74 23.26
CA ALA A 95 13.73 9.39 24.55
C ALA A 95 12.58 9.39 25.57
N ASP A 96 12.44 8.28 26.31
CA ASP A 96 11.53 8.20 27.44
C ASP A 96 11.82 9.37 28.40
N GLY A 97 10.88 10.29 28.49
CA GLY A 97 10.88 11.37 29.45
C GLY A 97 10.75 10.80 30.86
N THR A 98 11.88 10.68 31.53
CA THR A 98 12.01 10.41 32.96
C THR A 98 11.16 11.34 33.82
N GLY A 99 10.45 10.74 34.78
CA GLY A 99 10.37 11.26 36.15
C GLY A 99 9.26 12.27 36.46
N VAL A 100 8.14 11.78 37.00
CA VAL A 100 7.37 12.54 37.98
C VAL A 100 7.42 11.78 39.31
N SER A 101 8.25 12.31 40.20
CA SER A 101 8.19 12.08 41.64
C SER A 101 6.89 12.70 42.15
N VAL A 102 6.03 11.90 42.78
CA VAL A 102 4.98 12.42 43.65
C VAL A 102 5.47 12.27 45.09
N SER A 103 5.57 13.40 45.76
CA SER A 103 5.92 13.55 47.17
C SER A 103 4.98 12.82 48.12
#